data_AF-A0A392N4C1-F1
#
_entry.id   AF-A0A392N4C1-F1
#
_cell.length_a   1.000
_cell.length_b   1.000
_cell.length_c   1.000
_cell.angle_alpha   90.00
_cell.angle_beta   90.00
_cell.angle_gamma   90.00
#
_symmetry.space_group_name_H-M   'P 1'
#
loop_
_entity.id
_entity.type
_entity.pdbx_description
1 polymer ?
#
loop_
_entity_poly.entity_id
_entity_poly.type
_entity_poly.pdbx_seq_one_letter_code
_entity_poly.pdbx_strand_id
1 'polypeptide(L)'
;KQPVPEDAESIFQLYKRVATILSKYTVGKFPYAAVKHIPSMQNWEEVLSITEPENWSPNAVYLANRIYVSNFGETKVERFFRLVLFPRVRQDIRQNNRLHFALYQSLQKALQKPTAFFKGILIPLCESRTCTLREAVIVGSVIEKGSIPFLHLWYVNLFF
;
A
#
# COMPACT_ATOMS: atom_id res chain seq x y z
N LYS A 1 -26.65 -23.07 -7.97
CA LYS A 1 -26.11 -23.26 -6.60
C LYS A 1 -25.61 -21.91 -6.13
N GLN A 2 -26.40 -21.18 -5.34
CA GLN A 2 -25.90 -19.99 -4.66
C GLN A 2 -24.89 -20.43 -3.59
N PRO A 3 -23.75 -19.73 -3.42
CA PRO A 3 -22.80 -20.09 -2.39
C PRO A 3 -23.40 -19.77 -1.02
N VAL A 4 -23.26 -20.72 -0.11
CA VAL A 4 -23.60 -20.60 1.32
C VAL A 4 -22.88 -19.37 1.89
N PRO A 5 -23.52 -18.53 2.73
CA PRO A 5 -22.82 -17.43 3.38
C PRO A 5 -21.66 -18.01 4.19
N GLU A 6 -20.42 -17.68 3.83
CA GLU A 6 -19.27 -18.01 4.68
C GLU A 6 -19.50 -17.34 6.04
N ASP A 7 -19.59 -18.13 7.10
CA ASP A 7 -19.78 -17.62 8.46
C ASP A 7 -18.71 -16.54 8.75
N ALA A 8 -19.12 -15.39 9.27
CA ALA A 8 -18.22 -14.26 9.55
C ALA A 8 -17.02 -14.67 10.42
N GLU A 9 -17.22 -15.62 11.33
CA GLU A 9 -16.17 -16.23 12.15
C GLU A 9 -15.13 -16.98 11.30
N SER A 10 -15.56 -17.71 10.26
CA SER A 10 -14.65 -18.43 9.36
C SER A 10 -13.76 -17.46 8.57
N ILE A 11 -14.33 -16.37 8.06
CA ILE A 11 -13.60 -15.32 7.35
C ILE A 11 -12.58 -14.66 8.30
N PHE A 12 -12.99 -14.34 9.53
CA PHE A 12 -12.11 -13.76 10.52
C PHE A 12 -10.91 -14.67 10.83
N GLN A 13 -11.16 -15.95 11.11
CA GLN A 13 -10.09 -16.92 11.40
C GLN A 13 -9.15 -17.12 10.21
N LEU A 14 -9.68 -17.12 8.98
CA LEU A 14 -8.88 -17.20 7.76
C LEU A 14 -7.92 -16.01 7.65
N TYR A 15 -8.43 -14.77 7.76
CA TYR A 15 -7.61 -13.58 7.61
C TYR A 15 -6.67 -13.34 8.79
N LYS A 16 -6.97 -13.84 10.00
CA LYS A 16 -6.00 -13.89 11.10
C LYS A 16 -4.82 -14.83 10.84
N ARG A 17 -5.05 -15.98 10.22
CA ARG A 17 -3.95 -16.86 9.76
C ARG A 17 -3.12 -16.17 8.68
N VAL A 18 -3.76 -15.45 7.76
CA VAL A 18 -3.07 -14.63 6.76
C VAL A 18 -2.21 -13.55 7.43
N ALA A 19 -2.72 -12.83 8.44
CA ALA A 19 -1.97 -11.83 9.20
C ALA A 19 -0.64 -12.39 9.75
N THR A 20 -0.72 -13.59 10.34
CA THR A 20 0.44 -14.28 10.93
C THR A 20 1.50 -14.62 9.88
N ILE A 21 1.08 -14.96 8.66
CA ILE A 21 2.00 -15.25 7.55
C ILE A 21 2.63 -13.95 7.04
N LEU A 22 1.83 -12.89 6.86
CA LEU A 22 2.30 -11.62 6.31
C LEU A 22 3.30 -10.91 7.23
N SER A 23 3.17 -11.03 8.55
CA SER A 23 4.12 -10.42 9.49
C SER A 23 5.52 -11.02 9.45
N LYS A 24 5.63 -12.31 9.10
CA LYS A 24 6.91 -13.06 9.06
C LYS A 24 7.45 -13.25 7.64
N TYR A 25 6.71 -12.83 6.63
CA TYR A 25 7.04 -13.12 5.24
C TYR A 25 8.37 -12.49 4.82
N THR A 26 9.25 -13.25 4.18
CA THR A 26 10.48 -12.70 3.58
C THR A 26 10.57 -13.12 2.13
N VAL A 27 10.55 -14.43 1.89
CA VAL A 27 10.58 -15.08 0.58
C VAL A 27 9.72 -16.34 0.61
N GLY A 28 9.34 -16.84 -0.57
CA GLY A 28 8.62 -18.11 -0.71
C GLY A 28 7.10 -17.95 -0.67
N LYS A 29 6.42 -18.87 0.04
CA LYS A 29 4.96 -19.04 -0.02
C LYS A 29 4.22 -17.81 0.54
N PHE A 30 3.59 -17.06 -0.35
CA PHE A 30 2.73 -15.92 -0.04
C PHE A 30 1.26 -16.31 -0.27
N PRO A 31 0.31 -15.92 0.61
CA PRO A 31 -1.11 -16.30 0.51
C PRO A 31 -1.84 -15.50 -0.59
N TYR A 32 -1.43 -15.69 -1.86
CA TYR A 32 -1.91 -14.92 -3.00
C TYR A 32 -3.43 -14.96 -3.17
N ALA A 33 -4.05 -16.13 -3.00
CA ALA A 33 -5.50 -16.29 -3.18
C ALA A 33 -6.28 -15.38 -2.23
N ALA A 34 -5.98 -15.44 -0.93
CA ALA A 34 -6.67 -14.63 0.08
C ALA A 34 -6.41 -13.13 -0.10
N VAL A 35 -5.16 -12.73 -0.34
CA VAL A 35 -4.79 -11.31 -0.52
C VAL A 35 -5.41 -10.75 -1.80
N LYS A 36 -5.39 -11.48 -2.92
CA LYS A 36 -5.98 -11.06 -4.20
C LYS A 36 -7.50 -11.00 -4.17
N HIS A 37 -8.15 -11.70 -3.23
CA HIS A 37 -9.60 -11.67 -3.08
C HIS A 37 -10.12 -10.43 -2.33
N ILE A 38 -9.29 -9.80 -1.47
CA ILE A 38 -9.70 -8.60 -0.70
C ILE A 38 -10.25 -7.49 -1.62
N PRO A 39 -9.63 -7.16 -2.78
CA PRO A 39 -10.14 -6.12 -3.67
C PRO A 39 -11.57 -6.25 -4.19
N SER A 40 -12.04 -7.48 -4.38
CA SER A 40 -13.39 -7.76 -4.90
C SER A 40 -14.46 -7.68 -3.81
N MET A 41 -14.08 -7.63 -2.54
CA MET A 41 -15.04 -7.54 -1.44
C MET A 41 -15.63 -6.13 -1.31
N GLN A 42 -16.89 -6.05 -0.88
CA GLN A 42 -17.53 -4.77 -0.57
C GLN A 42 -16.90 -4.16 0.70
N ASN A 43 -16.72 -4.96 1.75
CA ASN A 43 -16.12 -4.57 3.03
C ASN A 43 -14.59 -4.76 3.08
N TRP A 44 -13.90 -4.47 1.98
CA TRP A 44 -12.46 -4.73 1.86
C TRP A 44 -11.60 -4.03 2.93
N GLU A 45 -11.99 -2.86 3.44
CA GLU A 45 -11.25 -2.14 4.49
C GLU A 45 -11.30 -2.90 5.83
N GLU A 46 -12.46 -3.47 6.19
CA GLU A 46 -12.63 -4.30 7.38
C GLU A 46 -11.84 -5.60 7.26
N VAL A 47 -11.88 -6.24 6.11
CA VAL A 47 -11.13 -7.48 5.90
C VAL A 47 -9.62 -7.21 5.90
N LEU A 48 -9.19 -6.09 5.32
CA LEU A 48 -7.80 -5.67 5.37
C LEU A 48 -7.35 -5.39 6.82
N SER A 49 -8.18 -4.76 7.65
CA SER A 49 -7.81 -4.47 9.04
C SER A 49 -7.60 -5.73 9.88
N ILE A 50 -8.35 -6.82 9.63
CA ILE A 50 -8.15 -8.12 10.28
C ILE A 50 -6.72 -8.64 10.06
N THR A 51 -6.14 -8.33 8.90
CA THR A 51 -4.79 -8.79 8.54
C THR A 51 -3.66 -7.99 9.18
N GLU A 52 -3.95 -6.96 9.97
CA GLU A 52 -2.97 -6.16 10.74
C GLU A 52 -1.83 -5.61 9.86
N PRO A 53 -2.14 -4.74 8.87
CA PRO A 53 -1.17 -4.24 7.90
C PRO A 53 0.04 -3.50 8.52
N GLU A 54 -0.13 -2.93 9.71
CA GLU A 54 0.95 -2.36 10.52
C GLU A 54 2.04 -3.36 10.88
N ASN A 55 1.67 -4.64 11.05
CA ASN A 55 2.56 -5.73 11.46
C ASN A 55 3.16 -6.49 10.28
N TRP A 56 2.75 -6.21 9.05
CA TRP A 56 3.28 -6.90 7.86
C TRP A 56 4.80 -6.73 7.75
N SER A 57 5.51 -7.69 7.17
CA SER A 57 6.91 -7.47 6.84
C SER A 57 7.06 -6.49 5.66
N PRO A 58 8.22 -5.83 5.48
CA PRO A 58 8.46 -4.98 4.31
C PRO A 58 8.25 -5.71 2.96
N ASN A 59 8.59 -7.00 2.90
CA ASN A 59 8.43 -7.82 1.71
C ASN A 59 6.95 -8.15 1.44
N ALA A 60 6.16 -8.39 2.49
CA ALA A 60 4.72 -8.58 2.37
C ALA A 60 4.02 -7.32 1.88
N VAL A 61 4.40 -6.14 2.41
CA VAL A 61 3.89 -4.84 1.94
C VAL A 61 4.12 -4.68 0.45
N TYR A 62 5.31 -5.00 -0.06
CA TYR A 62 5.62 -4.91 -1.48
C TYR A 62 4.73 -5.81 -2.35
N LEU A 63 4.55 -7.08 -1.97
CA LEU A 63 3.72 -8.00 -2.73
C LEU A 63 2.24 -7.61 -2.68
N ALA A 64 1.73 -7.25 -1.50
CA ALA A 64 0.36 -6.79 -1.33
C ALA A 64 0.11 -5.51 -2.14
N ASN A 65 1.01 -4.53 -2.05
CA ASN A 65 0.95 -3.29 -2.83
C ASN A 65 0.91 -3.56 -4.34
N ARG A 66 1.80 -4.45 -4.84
CA ARG A 66 1.81 -4.83 -6.25
C ARG A 66 0.49 -5.47 -6.70
N ILE A 67 -0.13 -6.29 -5.84
CA ILE A 67 -1.43 -6.90 -6.14
C ILE A 67 -2.52 -5.82 -6.16
N TYR A 68 -2.56 -4.96 -5.14
CA TYR A 68 -3.61 -3.96 -4.98
C TYR A 68 -3.57 -2.87 -6.04
N VAL A 69 -2.39 -2.36 -6.40
CA VAL A 69 -2.22 -1.39 -7.49
C VAL A 69 -2.79 -1.91 -8.81
N SER A 70 -2.69 -3.22 -9.06
CA SER A 70 -3.19 -3.85 -10.29
C SER A 70 -4.67 -4.25 -10.26
N ASN A 71 -5.26 -4.49 -9.07
CA ASN A 71 -6.61 -5.05 -8.95
C ASN A 71 -7.65 -4.05 -8.38
N PHE A 72 -7.23 -3.03 -7.64
CA PHE A 72 -8.12 -1.97 -7.19
C PHE A 72 -8.37 -0.92 -8.27
N GLY A 73 -9.56 -0.31 -8.22
CA GLY A 73 -9.81 0.97 -8.89
C GLY A 73 -9.08 2.13 -8.20
N GLU A 74 -8.90 3.25 -8.91
CA GLU A 74 -8.08 4.40 -8.48
C GLU A 74 -8.39 4.86 -7.04
N THR A 75 -9.68 5.03 -6.71
CA THR A 75 -10.14 5.47 -5.39
C THR A 75 -9.75 4.49 -4.27
N LYS A 76 -9.87 3.18 -4.52
CA LYS A 76 -9.50 2.15 -3.54
C LYS A 76 -7.98 2.09 -3.35
N VAL A 77 -7.19 2.27 -4.42
CA VAL A 77 -5.72 2.35 -4.33
C VAL A 77 -5.30 3.58 -3.52
N GLU A 78 -5.88 4.76 -3.79
CA GLU A 78 -5.62 5.97 -3.03
C GLU A 78 -5.86 5.73 -1.53
N ARG A 79 -7.00 5.12 -1.20
CA ARG A 79 -7.37 4.80 0.18
C ARG A 79 -6.39 3.83 0.82
N PHE A 80 -6.00 2.76 0.12
CA PHE A 80 -4.97 1.83 0.57
C PHE A 80 -3.63 2.53 0.82
N PHE A 81 -3.22 3.46 -0.04
CA PHE A 81 -1.99 4.23 0.18
C PHE A 81 -2.07 5.08 1.45
N ARG A 82 -3.18 5.79 1.68
CA ARG A 82 -3.35 6.61 2.88
C ARG A 82 -3.35 5.79 4.16
N LEU A 83 -4.01 4.63 4.15
CA LEU A 83 -4.23 3.82 5.35
C LEU A 83 -3.04 2.90 5.69
N VAL A 84 -2.33 2.40 4.67
CA VAL A 84 -1.30 1.36 4.85
C VAL A 84 0.07 1.83 4.40
N LEU A 85 0.23 2.15 3.11
CA LEU A 85 1.57 2.36 2.55
C LEU A 85 2.23 3.63 3.10
N PHE A 86 1.50 4.74 3.16
CA PHE A 86 1.99 6.03 3.66
C PHE A 86 2.45 5.98 5.12
N PRO A 87 1.62 5.57 6.11
CA PRO A 87 2.07 5.51 7.49
C PRO A 87 3.23 4.52 7.67
N ARG A 88 3.21 3.40 6.95
CA ARG A 88 4.28 2.40 7.02
C ARG A 88 5.64 2.93 6.53
N VAL A 89 5.67 3.62 5.40
CA VAL A 89 6.89 4.22 4.85
C VAL A 89 7.46 5.27 5.82
N ARG A 90 6.60 6.14 6.37
CA ARG A 90 7.04 7.15 7.34
C ARG A 90 7.59 6.53 8.61
N GLN A 91 6.93 5.50 9.12
CA GLN A 91 7.37 4.77 10.31
C GLN A 91 8.76 4.16 10.10
N ASP A 92 8.98 3.48 8.97
CA ASP A 92 10.27 2.84 8.67
C ASP A 92 11.41 3.87 8.55
N ILE A 93 11.17 4.99 7.88
CA ILE A 93 12.15 6.08 7.76
C ILE A 93 12.49 6.67 9.12
N ARG A 94 11.48 6.92 9.97
CA ARG A 94 11.69 7.49 11.31
C ARG A 94 12.44 6.55 12.24
N GLN A 95 12.17 5.26 12.17
CA GLN A 95 12.81 4.26 13.02
C GLN A 95 14.24 3.95 12.58
N ASN A 96 14.48 3.85 11.27
CA ASN A 96 15.74 3.33 10.73
C ASN A 96 16.64 4.41 10.12
N ASN A 97 16.16 5.66 9.98
CA ASN A 97 16.80 6.75 9.21
C ASN A 97 17.13 6.41 7.74
N ARG A 98 16.59 5.28 7.24
CA ARG A 98 16.68 4.77 5.87
C ARG A 98 15.39 4.03 5.55
N LEU A 99 15.04 3.94 4.27
CA LEU A 99 13.89 3.16 3.83
C LEU A 99 14.32 1.75 3.42
N HIS A 100 13.62 0.74 3.90
CA HIS A 100 13.81 -0.65 3.49
C HIS A 100 13.60 -0.80 1.97
N PHE A 101 14.45 -1.60 1.32
CA PHE A 101 14.44 -1.77 -0.14
C PHE A 101 13.06 -2.16 -0.71
N ALA A 102 12.39 -3.15 -0.11
CA ALA A 102 11.04 -3.55 -0.52
C ALA A 102 9.97 -2.43 -0.39
N LEU A 103 10.11 -1.54 0.59
CA LEU A 103 9.21 -0.38 0.72
C LEU A 103 9.52 0.68 -0.34
N TYR A 104 10.80 0.88 -0.68
CA TYR A 104 11.18 1.72 -1.81
C TYR A 104 10.59 1.19 -3.13
N GLN A 105 10.69 -0.12 -3.39
CA GLN A 105 10.07 -0.76 -4.54
C GLN A 105 8.53 -0.65 -4.51
N SER A 106 7.92 -0.65 -3.32
CA SER A 106 6.48 -0.40 -3.15
C SER A 106 6.10 1.00 -3.64
N LEU A 107 6.87 2.02 -3.28
CA LEU A 107 6.64 3.40 -3.76
C LEU A 107 6.82 3.50 -5.28
N GLN A 108 7.84 2.84 -5.85
CA GLN A 108 8.03 2.80 -7.31
C GLN A 108 6.83 2.13 -8.02
N LYS A 109 6.26 1.07 -7.43
CA LYS A 109 5.05 0.44 -7.97
C LYS A 109 3.81 1.30 -7.80
N ALA A 110 3.72 2.07 -6.71
CA ALA A 110 2.61 2.99 -6.49
C ALA A 110 2.50 4.07 -7.58
N LEU A 111 3.62 4.49 -8.18
CA LEU A 111 3.65 5.45 -9.30
C LEU A 111 2.95 4.98 -10.59
N GLN A 112 2.67 3.68 -10.74
CA GLN A 112 1.84 3.18 -11.84
C GLN A 112 0.40 3.71 -11.79
N LYS A 113 -0.02 4.23 -10.63
CA LYS A 113 -1.30 4.89 -10.38
C LYS A 113 -1.02 6.31 -9.88
N PRO A 114 -0.66 7.26 -10.77
CA PRO A 114 -0.12 8.55 -10.38
C PRO A 114 -1.11 9.37 -9.55
N THR A 115 -2.39 9.39 -9.94
CA THR A 115 -3.42 10.15 -9.20
C THR A 115 -3.56 9.64 -7.77
N ALA A 116 -3.65 8.32 -7.58
CA ALA A 116 -3.66 7.71 -6.26
C ALA A 116 -2.37 7.98 -5.47
N PHE A 117 -1.20 7.94 -6.11
CA PHE A 117 0.09 8.25 -5.46
C PHE A 117 0.13 9.69 -4.95
N PHE A 118 -0.24 10.67 -5.78
CA PHE A 118 -0.20 12.07 -5.40
C PHE A 118 -1.15 12.36 -4.24
N LYS A 119 -2.41 11.93 -4.34
CA LYS A 119 -3.43 12.16 -3.30
C LYS A 119 -3.22 11.32 -2.05
N GLY A 120 -2.67 10.12 -2.20
CA GLY A 120 -2.52 9.17 -1.10
C GLY A 120 -1.19 9.27 -0.36
N ILE A 121 -0.15 9.82 -0.98
CA ILE A 121 1.22 9.84 -0.44
C ILE A 121 1.80 11.26 -0.48
N LEU A 122 1.94 11.87 -1.67
CA LEU A 122 2.71 13.11 -1.80
C LEU A 122 2.03 14.31 -1.13
N ILE A 123 0.76 14.57 -1.45
CA ILE A 123 0.00 15.69 -0.89
C ILE A 123 -0.11 15.55 0.64
N PRO A 124 -0.51 14.38 1.20
CA PRO A 124 -0.49 14.18 2.64
C PRO A 124 0.89 14.39 3.28
N LEU A 125 1.98 14.03 2.60
CA LEU A 125 3.34 14.27 3.09
C LEU A 125 3.60 15.79 3.22
N CYS A 126 3.30 16.56 2.17
CA CYS A 126 3.45 18.01 2.12
C CYS A 126 2.57 18.72 3.17
N GLU A 127 1.31 18.30 3.29
CA GLU A 127 0.34 18.90 4.22
C GLU A 127 0.59 18.54 5.68
N SER A 128 1.26 17.40 5.96
CA SER A 128 1.40 16.89 7.32
C SER A 128 2.19 17.79 8.28
N ARG A 129 2.88 18.82 7.78
CA ARG A 129 3.80 19.73 8.51
C ARG A 129 4.90 19.04 9.33
N THR A 130 4.99 17.72 9.25
CA THR A 130 5.93 16.85 9.98
C THR A 130 6.86 16.14 9.01
N CYS A 131 6.85 16.54 7.73
CA CYS A 131 7.71 15.99 6.69
C CYS A 131 9.18 16.30 7.03
N THR A 132 10.00 15.26 7.15
CA THR A 132 11.43 15.41 7.37
C THR A 132 12.19 15.52 6.04
N LEU A 133 13.39 16.12 6.06
CA LEU A 133 14.25 16.16 4.88
C LEU A 133 14.53 14.76 4.29
N ARG A 134 14.62 13.74 5.15
CA ARG A 134 14.89 12.35 4.72
C ARG A 134 13.68 11.76 3.99
N GLU A 135 12.47 11.99 4.51
CA GLU A 135 11.23 11.62 3.82
C GLU A 135 11.15 12.29 2.44
N ALA A 136 11.42 13.60 2.37
CA ALA A 136 11.40 14.36 1.12
C ALA A 136 12.42 13.87 0.08
N VAL A 137 13.67 13.62 0.49
CA VAL A 137 14.74 13.13 -0.41
C VAL A 137 14.38 11.74 -0.96
N ILE A 138 13.87 10.84 -0.11
CA ILE A 138 13.52 9.48 -0.53
C ILE A 138 12.35 9.49 -1.51
N VAL A 139 11.27 10.21 -1.19
CA VAL A 139 10.09 10.30 -2.06
C VAL A 139 10.43 11.02 -3.37
N GLY A 140 11.23 12.10 -3.30
CA GLY A 140 11.73 12.80 -4.49
C GLY A 140 12.52 11.89 -5.43
N SER A 141 13.42 11.06 -4.88
CA SER A 141 14.18 10.07 -5.67
C SER A 141 13.27 9.03 -6.34
N VAL A 142 12.16 8.64 -5.72
CA VAL A 142 11.19 7.72 -6.33
C VAL A 142 10.48 8.37 -7.52
N ILE A 143 10.06 9.64 -7.37
CA ILE A 143 9.41 10.41 -8.44
C ILE A 143 10.35 10.59 -9.63
N GLU A 144 11.60 10.97 -9.37
CA GLU A 144 12.64 11.15 -10.39
C GLU A 144 12.87 9.87 -11.23
N LYS A 145 12.92 8.70 -10.59
CA LYS A 145 13.12 7.41 -11.28
C LYS A 145 11.85 6.83 -11.89
N GLY A 146 10.69 7.37 -11.53
CA GLY A 146 9.39 6.79 -11.83
C GLY A 146 8.91 6.92 -13.27
N SER A 147 9.57 7.75 -14.10
CA SER A 147 9.17 8.06 -15.47
C SER A 147 7.65 8.25 -15.60
N ILE A 148 7.09 9.20 -14.83
CA ILE A 148 5.66 9.52 -14.85
C ILE A 148 5.30 9.97 -16.28
N PRO A 149 4.34 9.31 -16.97
CA PRO A 149 3.97 9.69 -18.33
C PRO A 149 3.53 11.17 -18.38
N PHE A 150 4.04 11.90 -19.37
CA PHE A 150 3.92 13.36 -19.48
C PHE A 150 2.47 13.89 -19.38
N LEU A 151 1.48 13.10 -19.80
CA LEU A 151 0.05 13.42 -19.68
C LEU A 151 -0.45 13.61 -18.23
N HIS A 152 0.21 13.00 -17.23
CA HIS A 152 -0.18 13.14 -15.83
C HIS A 152 0.45 14.34 -15.13
N LEU A 153 1.50 14.97 -15.71
CA LEU A 153 2.12 16.16 -15.14
C LEU A 153 1.20 17.40 -15.19
N TRP A 154 0.26 17.44 -16.14
CA TRP A 154 -0.74 18.52 -16.22
C TRP A 154 -1.66 18.58 -15.00
N TYR A 155 -2.01 17.43 -14.40
CA TYR A 155 -2.80 17.40 -13.17
C TYR A 155 -2.00 17.82 -11.94
N VAL A 156 -0.67 17.61 -11.93
CA VAL A 156 0.19 18.04 -10.81
C VAL A 156 0.37 19.56 -10.82
N ASN A 157 0.52 20.17 -12.01
CA ASN A 157 0.63 21.62 -12.17
C ASN A 157 -0.69 22.39 -11.94
N LEU A 158 -1.83 21.70 -11.89
CA LEU A 158 -3.13 22.33 -11.58
C LEU A 158 -3.44 22.36 -10.07
N PHE A 159 -2.66 21.65 -9.25
CA PHE A 159 -2.83 21.58 -7.80
C PHE A 159 -1.67 22.24 -7.02
N PHE A 160 -0.70 22.83 -7.72
CA PHE A 160 0.32 23.73 -7.16
C PHE A 160 0.11 25.15 -7.68
#